data_AF-A0AAE1E6H4-F1
#
_entry.id   AF-A0AAE1E6H4-F1
#
_cell.length_a   1.000
_cell.length_b   1.000
_cell.length_c   1.000
_cell.angle_alpha   90.00
_cell.angle_beta   90.00
_cell.angle_gamma   90.00
#
_symmetry.space_group_name_H-M   'P 1'
#
loop_
_entity.id
_entity.type
_entity.pdbx_description
1 polymer ?
#
loop_
_entity_poly.entity_id
_entity_poly.type
_entity_poly.pdbx_seq_one_letter_code
_entity_poly.pdbx_strand_id
1 'polypeptide(L)'
;MATTFENVRLAAYDEQGKIKDSPDAAFKLDIAENSSCLTVNFVNDNAQSKPIKIGKDTELARVGNCCLVITNDSTSVLLTFPSIHMMRAFRQKVTKLEEGMKSVFTERTEEASAVQYFQFYGYLSQQQNMMQDYIRTSTYQRAMLANLTDFHDKVVLDVGAGSGILSFFAIQAGAKKVYAIEASSMAQHCEVISFEYIALCFVNEI
;
A
#
# COMPACT_ATOMS: atom_id res chain seq x y z
N MET A 1 -16.46 14.38 16.71
CA MET A 1 -15.38 14.86 17.61
C MET A 1 -14.18 15.19 16.75
N ALA A 2 -13.60 16.38 16.84
CA ALA A 2 -12.38 16.72 16.11
C ALA A 2 -11.24 15.81 16.58
N THR A 3 -10.63 15.05 15.67
CA THR A 3 -9.44 14.25 15.97
C THR A 3 -8.22 15.13 15.84
N THR A 4 -7.36 15.13 16.85
CA THR A 4 -6.18 16.00 16.88
C THR A 4 -4.92 15.15 17.01
N PHE A 5 -3.85 15.57 16.35
CA PHE A 5 -2.55 14.91 16.38
C PHE A 5 -1.49 15.91 16.79
N GLU A 6 -0.77 15.63 17.87
CA GLU A 6 0.18 16.57 18.45
C GLU A 6 1.61 16.29 18.00
N ASN A 7 2.44 17.33 18.07
CA ASN A 7 3.87 17.28 17.81
C ASN A 7 4.25 16.76 16.42
N VAL A 8 3.45 17.06 15.39
CA VAL A 8 3.73 16.66 14.01
C VAL A 8 4.61 17.73 13.35
N ARG A 9 5.73 17.31 12.76
CA ARG A 9 6.59 18.22 11.99
C ARG A 9 6.18 18.24 10.52
N LEU A 10 6.34 19.40 9.91
CA LEU A 10 5.99 19.66 8.52
C LEU A 10 7.25 19.93 7.72
N ALA A 11 7.33 19.42 6.49
CA ALA A 11 8.32 19.88 5.53
C ALA A 11 7.71 19.98 4.13
N ALA A 12 8.00 21.05 3.40
CA ALA A 12 7.51 21.25 2.04
C ALA A 12 8.57 20.82 1.01
N TYR A 13 8.14 20.23 -0.10
CA TYR A 13 9.03 19.93 -1.24
C TYR A 13 8.96 21.03 -2.29
N ASP A 14 10.08 21.28 -2.98
CA ASP A 14 10.12 22.06 -4.22
C ASP A 14 9.76 21.20 -5.45
N GLU A 15 9.69 21.85 -6.61
CA GLU A 15 9.37 21.19 -7.90
C GLU A 15 10.42 20.16 -8.31
N GLN A 16 11.61 20.18 -7.70
CA GLN A 16 12.69 19.23 -7.94
C GLN A 16 12.73 18.11 -6.88
N GLY A 17 11.74 18.05 -5.98
CA GLY A 17 11.64 17.04 -4.94
C GLY A 17 12.63 17.24 -3.78
N LYS A 18 13.24 18.42 -3.64
CA LYS A 18 14.06 18.75 -2.46
C LYS A 18 13.22 19.40 -1.38
N ILE A 19 13.58 19.14 -0.12
CA ILE A 19 12.92 19.76 1.02
C ILE A 19 13.31 21.23 1.08
N LYS A 20 12.33 22.11 0.90
CA LYS A 20 12.49 23.56 0.79
C LYS A 20 12.54 24.25 2.15
N ASP A 21 11.73 23.76 3.08
CA ASP A 21 11.65 24.24 4.47
C ASP A 21 11.25 23.08 5.37
N SER A 22 12.04 22.82 6.41
CA SER A 22 11.64 22.04 7.58
C SER A 22 11.59 22.98 8.77
N PRO A 23 10.46 23.68 9.02
CA PRO A 23 10.30 24.37 10.29
C PRO A 23 10.56 23.37 11.41
N ASP A 24 11.52 23.65 12.29
CA ASP A 24 11.80 22.81 13.47
C ASP A 24 10.68 22.89 14.53
N ALA A 25 9.62 23.62 14.19
CA ALA A 25 8.45 23.82 15.00
C ALA A 25 7.48 22.64 14.84
N ALA A 26 7.02 22.11 15.95
CA ALA A 26 6.03 21.06 15.98
C ALA A 26 4.62 21.68 15.89
N PHE A 27 3.75 21.06 15.10
CA PHE A 27 2.39 21.50 14.88
C PHE A 27 1.39 20.53 15.53
N LYS A 28 0.27 21.08 15.96
CA LYS A 28 -0.95 20.33 16.23
C LYS A 28 -1.76 20.26 14.93
N LEU A 29 -2.10 19.05 14.50
CA LEU A 29 -3.02 18.82 13.39
C LEU A 29 -4.44 18.78 13.91
N ASP A 30 -5.27 19.71 13.45
CA ASP A 30 -6.72 19.69 13.68
C ASP A 30 -7.43 19.29 12.39
N ILE A 31 -8.05 18.12 12.41
CA ILE A 31 -8.74 17.58 11.24
C ILE A 31 -10.21 17.99 11.27
N ALA A 32 -10.63 18.72 10.23
CA ALA A 32 -12.01 19.03 9.95
C ALA A 32 -12.50 18.19 8.77
N GLU A 33 -13.65 17.54 8.93
CA GLU A 33 -14.24 16.63 7.96
C GLU A 33 -15.44 17.30 7.28
N ASN A 34 -15.39 17.40 5.96
CA ASN A 34 -16.51 17.81 5.11
C ASN A 34 -16.93 16.61 4.23
N SER A 35 -18.13 16.69 3.63
CA SER A 35 -18.77 15.58 2.90
C SER A 35 -17.96 14.94 1.76
N SER A 36 -16.90 15.59 1.27
CA SER A 36 -16.06 15.07 0.18
C SER A 36 -14.56 15.34 0.35
N CYS A 37 -14.13 15.95 1.46
CA CYS A 37 -12.73 16.26 1.69
C CYS A 37 -12.40 16.41 3.19
N LEU A 38 -11.17 16.07 3.53
CA LEU A 38 -10.57 16.41 4.80
C LEU A 38 -9.81 17.72 4.68
N THR A 39 -9.98 18.60 5.66
CA THR A 39 -9.12 19.77 5.82
C THR A 39 -8.25 19.55 7.04
N VAL A 40 -6.93 19.46 6.81
CA VAL A 40 -5.92 19.35 7.86
C VAL A 40 -5.41 20.76 8.16
N ASN A 41 -5.76 21.26 9.34
CA ASN A 41 -5.29 22.55 9.82
C ASN A 41 -4.05 22.35 10.69
N PHE A 42 -3.05 23.20 10.50
CA PHE A 42 -1.79 23.16 11.24
C PHE A 42 -1.78 24.33 12.22
N VAL A 43 -1.91 24.00 13.51
CA VAL A 43 -1.97 24.98 14.59
C VAL A 43 -0.66 24.93 15.36
N ASN A 44 -0.03 26.08 15.52
CA ASN A 44 1.15 26.29 16.35
C ASN A 44 0.99 27.65 17.06
N ASP A 45 1.52 27.77 18.28
CA ASP A 45 1.34 28.93 19.17
C ASP A 45 1.73 30.28 18.53
N ASN A 46 2.56 30.26 17.49
CA ASN A 46 3.07 31.46 16.81
C ASN A 46 2.66 31.62 15.34
N ALA A 47 1.97 30.65 14.71
CA ALA A 47 1.51 30.77 13.32
C ALA A 47 0.48 29.68 12.93
N GLN A 48 -0.60 30.07 12.23
CA GLN A 48 -1.42 29.14 11.46
C GLN A 48 -0.78 28.88 10.10
N SER A 49 -0.45 27.62 9.82
CA SER A 49 0.03 27.21 8.50
C SER A 49 -1.15 27.02 7.53
N LYS A 50 -0.90 27.16 6.22
CA LYS A 50 -1.93 26.99 5.19
C LYS A 50 -2.54 25.59 5.30
N PRO A 51 -3.88 25.47 5.39
CA PRO A 51 -4.52 24.17 5.53
C PRO A 51 -4.30 23.32 4.28
N ILE A 52 -4.11 22.02 4.47
CA ILE A 52 -4.02 21.04 3.38
C ILE A 52 -5.39 20.38 3.25
N LYS A 53 -5.91 20.39 2.02
CA LYS A 53 -7.13 19.65 1.67
C LYS A 53 -6.73 18.28 1.15
N ILE A 54 -7.32 17.24 1.70
CA ILE A 54 -7.15 15.86 1.24
C ILE A 54 -8.47 15.44 0.61
N GLY A 55 -8.42 15.13 -0.69
CA GLY A 55 -9.58 14.70 -1.48
C GLY A 55 -9.24 13.49 -2.34
N LYS A 56 -10.08 13.19 -3.34
CA LYS A 56 -9.90 12.01 -4.21
C LYS A 56 -8.62 12.04 -5.06
N ASP A 57 -8.16 13.23 -5.41
CA ASP A 57 -6.99 13.43 -6.26
C ASP A 57 -5.69 13.58 -5.43
N THR A 58 -5.78 13.41 -4.11
CA THR A 58 -4.63 13.50 -3.21
C THR A 58 -3.89 12.18 -3.16
N GLU A 59 -2.61 12.18 -3.50
CA GLU A 59 -1.75 11.01 -3.36
C GLU A 59 -1.14 10.97 -1.95
N LEU A 60 -1.16 9.79 -1.32
CA LEU A 60 -0.52 9.53 -0.03
C LEU A 60 0.53 8.42 -0.16
N ALA A 61 1.74 8.70 0.32
CA ALA A 61 2.82 7.72 0.35
C ALA A 61 3.51 7.69 1.72
N ARG A 62 3.79 6.50 2.23
CA ARG A 62 4.58 6.36 3.46
C ARG A 62 6.07 6.52 3.16
N VAL A 63 6.77 7.29 4.00
CA VAL A 63 8.22 7.44 3.94
C VAL A 63 8.81 7.06 5.30
N GLY A 64 9.62 6.00 5.33
CA GLY A 64 10.15 5.47 6.59
C GLY A 64 9.07 4.98 7.56
N ASN A 65 9.35 5.03 8.87
CA ASN A 65 8.47 4.43 9.88
C ASN A 65 7.38 5.34 10.42
N CYS A 66 7.63 6.65 10.45
CA CYS A 66 6.76 7.61 11.10
C CYS A 66 6.39 8.79 10.20
N CYS A 67 6.63 8.70 8.88
CA CYS A 67 6.35 9.82 7.98
C CYS A 67 5.38 9.45 6.86
N LEU A 68 4.61 10.45 6.43
CA LEU A 68 3.70 10.40 5.30
C LEU A 68 3.97 11.60 4.40
N VAL A 69 4.05 11.36 3.10
CA VAL A 69 3.99 12.41 2.09
C VAL A 69 2.56 12.51 1.60
N ILE A 70 2.07 13.74 1.52
CA ILE A 70 0.78 14.10 0.94
C ILE A 70 1.08 14.98 -0.25
N THR A 71 0.59 14.58 -1.42
CA THR A 71 0.77 15.31 -2.68
C THR A 71 -0.59 15.67 -3.27
N ASN A 72 -0.76 16.94 -3.59
CA ASN A 72 -1.87 17.46 -4.40
C ASN A 72 -1.28 18.16 -5.64
N ASP A 73 -2.12 18.51 -6.62
CA ASP A 73 -1.76 19.18 -7.89
C ASP A 73 -0.79 20.38 -7.79
N SER A 74 -0.70 21.01 -6.62
CA SER A 74 0.10 22.21 -6.41
C SER A 74 1.19 22.08 -5.35
N THR A 75 1.19 21.04 -4.52
CA THR A 75 2.10 20.94 -3.37
C THR A 75 2.32 19.51 -2.90
N SER A 76 3.58 19.17 -2.61
CA SER A 76 3.95 17.95 -1.87
C SER A 76 4.49 18.33 -0.50
N VAL A 77 4.00 17.63 0.52
CA VAL A 77 4.29 17.93 1.93
C VAL A 77 4.59 16.66 2.69
N LEU A 78 5.69 16.64 3.43
CA LEU A 78 6.05 15.59 4.38
C LEU A 78 5.50 15.91 5.77
N LEU A 79 4.76 14.96 6.33
CA LEU A 79 4.37 14.91 7.73
C LEU A 79 5.26 13.92 8.47
N THR A 80 5.88 14.36 9.55
CA THR A 80 6.66 13.49 10.45
C THR A 80 5.98 13.42 11.80
N PHE A 81 5.48 12.23 12.14
CA PHE A 81 4.75 11.96 13.37
C PHE A 81 5.70 11.51 14.49
N PRO A 82 5.37 11.79 15.77
CA PRO A 82 6.14 11.31 16.91
C PRO A 82 6.22 9.78 17.02
N SER A 83 5.23 9.06 16.50
CA SER A 83 5.19 7.59 16.55
C SER A 83 4.49 6.97 15.34
N ILE A 84 4.86 5.73 15.06
CA ILE A 84 4.22 4.91 14.00
C ILE A 84 2.73 4.69 14.29
N HIS A 85 2.33 4.56 15.55
CA HIS A 85 0.93 4.40 15.93
C HIS A 85 0.12 5.64 15.57
N MET A 86 0.68 6.82 15.80
CA MET A 86 0.04 8.10 15.48
C MET A 86 -0.08 8.30 13.96
N MET A 87 0.98 8.01 13.21
CA MET A 87 0.96 8.03 11.75
C MET A 87 -0.09 7.08 11.18
N ARG A 88 -0.17 5.85 11.70
CA ARG A 88 -1.18 4.85 11.27
C ARG A 88 -2.60 5.31 11.57
N ALA A 89 -2.85 5.88 12.75
CA ALA A 89 -4.15 6.42 13.10
C ALA A 89 -4.56 7.58 12.18
N PHE A 90 -3.61 8.46 11.83
CA PHE A 90 -3.84 9.52 10.85
C PHE A 90 -4.16 8.94 9.47
N ARG A 91 -3.33 8.02 8.95
CA ARG A 91 -3.54 7.35 7.64
C ARG A 91 -4.91 6.70 7.57
N GLN A 92 -5.30 5.95 8.59
CA GLN A 92 -6.62 5.31 8.64
C GLN A 92 -7.76 6.31 8.57
N LYS A 93 -7.63 7.49 9.21
CA LYS A 93 -8.65 8.52 9.16
C LYS A 93 -8.75 9.15 7.77
N VAL A 94 -7.62 9.32 7.09
CA VAL A 94 -7.57 9.79 5.70
C VAL A 94 -8.18 8.78 4.73
N THR A 95 -7.77 7.52 4.80
CA THR A 95 -8.27 6.44 3.93
C THR A 95 -9.76 6.14 4.17
N LYS A 96 -10.27 6.30 5.39
CA LYS A 96 -11.72 6.22 5.66
C LYS A 96 -12.55 7.29 4.93
N LEU A 97 -11.96 8.38 4.46
CA LEU A 97 -12.65 9.37 3.61
C LEU A 97 -12.50 9.10 2.12
N GLU A 98 -11.58 8.23 1.73
CA GLU A 98 -11.57 7.58 0.41
C GLU A 98 -12.64 6.50 0.28
N GLU A 99 -13.55 6.32 1.26
CA GLU A 99 -14.75 5.46 1.16
C GLU A 99 -15.68 5.83 -0.02
N GLY A 100 -15.39 6.92 -0.74
CA GLY A 100 -15.98 7.26 -2.05
C GLY A 100 -15.27 6.69 -3.28
N MET A 101 -14.17 5.95 -3.10
CA MET A 101 -13.49 5.12 -4.11
C MET A 101 -13.73 3.66 -3.75
N LYS A 102 -14.88 3.15 -4.17
CA LYS A 102 -15.06 1.70 -4.17
C LYS A 102 -14.10 1.14 -5.21
N SER A 103 -13.19 0.26 -4.79
CA SER A 103 -12.44 -0.52 -5.76
C SER A 103 -13.42 -1.29 -6.64
N VAL A 104 -13.07 -1.57 -7.90
CA VAL A 104 -13.92 -2.41 -8.77
C VAL A 104 -14.27 -3.75 -8.09
N PHE A 105 -13.39 -4.24 -7.22
CA PHE A 105 -13.65 -5.40 -6.38
C PHE A 105 -14.77 -5.14 -5.36
N THR A 106 -14.69 -4.07 -4.57
CA THR A 106 -15.72 -3.67 -3.59
C THR A 106 -17.07 -3.35 -4.23
N GLU A 107 -17.07 -2.83 -5.46
CA GLU A 107 -18.33 -2.58 -6.20
C GLU A 107 -19.02 -3.87 -6.63
N ARG A 108 -18.25 -4.91 -6.94
CA ARG A 108 -18.76 -6.16 -7.53
C ARG A 108 -18.86 -7.31 -6.54
N THR A 109 -18.36 -7.16 -5.33
CA THR A 109 -18.26 -8.25 -4.35
C THR A 109 -18.76 -7.80 -3.00
N GLU A 110 -19.69 -8.56 -2.45
CA GLU A 110 -20.18 -8.34 -1.08
C GLU A 110 -19.06 -8.54 -0.07
N GLU A 111 -18.95 -7.64 0.90
CA GLU A 111 -17.87 -7.63 1.89
C GLU A 111 -17.77 -8.95 2.66
N ALA A 112 -18.90 -9.49 3.13
CA ALA A 112 -18.92 -10.77 3.83
C ALA A 112 -18.41 -11.94 2.96
N SER A 113 -18.73 -11.93 1.67
CA SER A 113 -18.25 -12.92 0.71
C SER A 113 -16.74 -12.77 0.47
N ALA A 114 -16.25 -11.55 0.29
CA ALA A 114 -14.83 -11.26 0.13
C ALA A 114 -14.01 -11.71 1.35
N VAL A 115 -14.48 -11.38 2.56
CA VAL A 115 -13.82 -11.79 3.81
C VAL A 115 -13.73 -13.31 3.90
N GLN A 116 -14.83 -14.02 3.67
CA GLN A 116 -14.83 -15.49 3.72
C GLN A 116 -13.91 -16.10 2.64
N TYR A 117 -13.90 -15.52 1.44
CA TYR A 117 -13.03 -15.94 0.35
C TYR A 117 -11.55 -15.81 0.71
N PHE A 118 -11.11 -14.62 1.17
CA PHE A 118 -9.71 -14.41 1.53
C PHE A 118 -9.29 -15.20 2.78
N GLN A 119 -10.18 -15.40 3.74
CA GLN A 119 -9.92 -16.29 4.88
C GLN A 119 -9.70 -17.73 4.42
N PHE A 120 -10.50 -18.22 3.48
CA PHE A 120 -10.35 -19.56 2.93
C PHE A 120 -8.96 -19.75 2.29
N TYR A 121 -8.51 -18.81 1.45
CA TYR A 121 -7.18 -18.89 0.82
C TYR A 121 -6.02 -18.53 1.75
N GLY A 122 -6.30 -17.91 2.90
CA GLY A 122 -5.33 -17.64 3.95
C GLY A 122 -4.88 -18.90 4.73
N TYR A 123 -5.57 -20.03 4.58
CA TYR A 123 -5.16 -21.28 5.23
C TYR A 123 -4.07 -22.02 4.45
N LEU A 124 -3.00 -22.40 5.15
CA LEU A 124 -1.91 -23.22 4.59
C LEU A 124 -2.40 -24.54 3.99
N SER A 125 -3.41 -25.18 4.59
CA SER A 125 -4.00 -26.42 4.07
C SER A 125 -4.59 -26.24 2.67
N GLN A 126 -5.20 -25.08 2.38
CA GLN A 126 -5.77 -24.81 1.05
C GLN A 126 -4.67 -24.53 0.02
N GLN A 127 -3.62 -23.81 0.42
CA GLN A 127 -2.43 -23.64 -0.43
C GLN A 127 -1.75 -24.98 -0.70
N GLN A 128 -1.64 -25.85 0.30
CA GLN A 128 -1.08 -27.20 0.16
C GLN A 128 -1.92 -28.06 -0.79
N ASN A 129 -3.25 -28.07 -0.67
CA ASN A 129 -4.13 -28.79 -1.58
C ASN A 129 -3.88 -28.37 -3.03
N MET A 130 -3.76 -27.06 -3.25
CA MET A 130 -3.45 -26.48 -4.54
C MET A 130 -2.05 -26.87 -5.06
N MET A 131 -1.02 -26.87 -4.21
CA MET A 131 0.34 -27.26 -4.59
C MET A 131 0.49 -28.77 -4.84
N GLN A 132 -0.26 -29.60 -4.12
CA GLN A 132 -0.27 -31.06 -4.29
C GLN A 132 -1.00 -31.51 -5.55
N ASP A 133 -1.83 -30.64 -6.15
CA ASP A 133 -2.30 -30.83 -7.52
C ASP A 133 -1.11 -30.70 -8.49
N TYR A 134 -0.49 -31.86 -8.75
CA TYR A 134 0.67 -31.98 -9.60
C TYR A 134 0.35 -31.62 -11.05
N ILE A 135 -0.82 -32.00 -11.57
CA ILE A 135 -1.18 -31.73 -12.97
C ILE A 135 -1.28 -30.22 -13.17
N ARG A 136 -1.98 -29.52 -12.26
CA ARG A 136 -2.11 -28.07 -12.29
C ARG A 136 -0.76 -27.38 -12.19
N THR A 137 0.01 -27.67 -11.14
CA THR A 137 1.25 -26.96 -10.83
C THR A 137 2.35 -27.23 -11.88
N SER A 138 2.53 -28.49 -12.29
CA SER A 138 3.52 -28.84 -13.33
C SER A 138 3.16 -28.28 -14.71
N THR A 139 1.88 -28.08 -15.00
CA THR A 139 1.46 -27.48 -16.28
C THR A 139 1.82 -26.01 -16.34
N TYR A 140 1.60 -25.24 -15.27
CA TYR A 140 2.09 -23.85 -15.19
C TYR A 140 3.60 -23.78 -15.32
N GLN A 141 4.33 -24.60 -14.54
CA GLN A 141 5.80 -24.61 -14.58
C GLN A 141 6.31 -24.90 -16.00
N ARG A 142 5.80 -25.94 -16.66
CA ARG A 142 6.20 -26.30 -18.01
C ARG A 142 5.87 -25.21 -19.02
N ALA A 143 4.69 -24.60 -18.92
CA ALA A 143 4.30 -23.52 -19.82
C ALA A 143 5.25 -22.32 -19.70
N MET A 144 5.63 -21.94 -18.49
CA MET A 144 6.55 -20.83 -18.26
C MET A 144 7.97 -21.15 -18.74
N LEU A 145 8.48 -22.35 -18.38
CA LEU A 145 9.83 -22.78 -18.79
C LEU A 145 9.94 -23.11 -20.28
N ALA A 146 8.84 -23.43 -20.96
CA ALA A 146 8.83 -23.59 -22.41
C ALA A 146 8.87 -22.25 -23.17
N ASN A 147 8.56 -21.14 -22.50
CA ASN A 147 8.47 -19.80 -23.09
C ASN A 147 9.44 -18.83 -22.41
N LEU A 148 10.70 -19.24 -22.20
CA LEU A 148 11.69 -18.45 -21.46
C LEU A 148 11.85 -17.01 -21.99
N THR A 149 11.71 -16.79 -23.29
CA THR A 149 11.82 -15.46 -23.92
C THR A 149 10.77 -14.47 -23.42
N ASP A 150 9.62 -14.96 -22.95
CA ASP A 150 8.53 -14.14 -22.45
C ASP A 150 8.78 -13.69 -21.00
N PHE A 151 9.72 -14.34 -20.31
CA PHE A 151 10.08 -14.05 -18.92
C PHE A 151 11.47 -13.43 -18.79
N HIS A 152 12.43 -13.84 -19.62
CA HIS A 152 13.81 -13.43 -19.49
C HIS A 152 13.98 -11.91 -19.53
N ASP A 153 14.62 -11.37 -18.49
CA ASP A 153 14.81 -9.94 -18.26
C ASP A 153 13.53 -9.09 -18.20
N LYS A 154 12.35 -9.71 -18.02
CA LYS A 154 11.07 -9.02 -17.90
C LYS A 154 10.67 -8.71 -16.46
N VAL A 155 9.79 -7.73 -16.33
CA VAL A 155 9.07 -7.44 -15.09
C VAL A 155 7.73 -8.16 -15.16
N VAL A 156 7.43 -8.98 -14.15
CA VAL A 156 6.23 -9.83 -14.08
C VAL A 156 5.37 -9.40 -12.89
N LEU A 157 4.05 -9.52 -13.06
CA LEU A 157 3.07 -9.32 -11.99
C LEU A 157 2.31 -10.63 -11.76
N ASP A 158 2.41 -11.18 -10.54
CA ASP A 158 1.69 -12.37 -10.10
C ASP A 158 0.48 -11.94 -9.25
N VAL A 159 -0.73 -12.17 -9.76
CA VAL A 159 -1.98 -11.68 -9.17
C VAL A 159 -2.67 -12.82 -8.40
N GLY A 160 -2.81 -12.65 -7.08
CA GLY A 160 -3.26 -13.73 -6.20
C GLY A 160 -2.15 -14.75 -6.00
N ALA A 161 -0.96 -14.26 -5.67
CA ALA A 161 0.26 -15.07 -5.63
C ALA A 161 0.18 -16.24 -4.65
N GLY A 162 -0.66 -16.17 -3.63
CA GLY A 162 -0.84 -17.22 -2.63
C GLY A 162 0.48 -17.55 -1.95
N SER A 163 0.94 -18.80 -2.12
CA SER A 163 2.25 -19.26 -1.66
C SER A 163 3.44 -18.79 -2.50
N GLY A 164 3.24 -17.95 -3.52
CA GLY A 164 4.31 -17.43 -4.40
C GLY A 164 4.88 -18.42 -5.40
N ILE A 165 4.32 -19.63 -5.53
CA ILE A 165 4.90 -20.70 -6.37
C ILE A 165 5.05 -20.30 -7.86
N LEU A 166 4.12 -19.51 -8.40
CA LEU A 166 4.20 -19.04 -9.78
C LEU A 166 5.24 -17.93 -9.95
N SER A 167 5.34 -17.03 -8.97
CA SER A 167 6.45 -16.07 -8.89
C SER A 167 7.82 -16.75 -8.93
N PHE A 168 7.98 -17.90 -8.26
CA PHE A 168 9.21 -18.71 -8.37
C PHE A 168 9.47 -19.23 -9.77
N PHE A 169 8.45 -19.75 -10.46
CA PHE A 169 8.60 -20.23 -11.83
C PHE A 169 8.96 -19.10 -12.79
N ALA A 170 8.43 -17.88 -12.58
CA ALA A 170 8.80 -16.71 -13.38
C ALA A 170 10.29 -16.37 -13.19
N ILE A 171 10.79 -16.38 -11.95
CA ILE A 171 12.23 -16.20 -11.67
C ILE A 171 13.07 -17.32 -12.28
N GLN A 172 12.64 -18.58 -12.18
CA GLN A 172 13.32 -19.71 -12.83
C GLN A 172 13.37 -19.56 -14.36
N ALA A 173 12.34 -18.97 -14.95
CA ALA A 173 12.29 -18.65 -16.37
C ALA A 173 13.15 -17.41 -16.76
N GLY A 174 13.77 -16.74 -15.79
CA GLY A 174 14.70 -15.64 -16.00
C GLY A 174 14.11 -14.24 -15.81
N ALA A 175 12.94 -14.11 -15.16
CA ALA A 175 12.37 -12.80 -14.86
C ALA A 175 13.33 -11.91 -14.06
N LYS A 176 13.47 -10.66 -14.51
CA LYS A 176 14.30 -9.64 -13.84
C LYS A 176 13.75 -9.26 -12.48
N LYS A 177 12.42 -9.13 -12.40
CA LYS A 177 11.70 -8.76 -11.20
C LYS A 177 10.28 -9.29 -11.25
N VAL A 178 9.79 -9.80 -10.13
CA VAL A 178 8.39 -10.22 -9.99
C VAL A 178 7.74 -9.41 -8.87
N TYR A 179 6.60 -8.80 -9.17
CA TYR A 179 5.71 -8.23 -8.16
C TYR A 179 4.65 -9.27 -7.81
N ALA A 180 4.64 -9.74 -6.58
CA ALA A 180 3.66 -10.70 -6.10
C ALA A 180 2.57 -9.96 -5.31
N ILE A 181 1.32 -10.03 -5.76
CA ILE A 181 0.18 -9.42 -5.10
C ILE A 181 -0.67 -10.51 -4.44
N GLU A 182 -0.88 -10.40 -3.13
CA GLU A 182 -1.73 -11.30 -2.37
C GLU A 182 -2.57 -10.52 -1.35
N ALA A 183 -3.88 -10.79 -1.33
CA ALA A 183 -4.84 -10.07 -0.50
C ALA A 183 -5.14 -10.78 0.83
N SER A 184 -4.98 -12.11 0.88
CA SER A 184 -5.14 -12.89 2.10
C SER A 184 -3.94 -12.77 3.04
N SER A 185 -4.07 -13.32 4.25
CA SER A 185 -2.96 -13.45 5.20
C SER A 185 -1.79 -14.28 4.67
N MET A 186 -1.97 -15.03 3.57
CA MET A 186 -0.92 -15.83 2.95
C MET A 186 0.24 -14.97 2.43
N ALA A 187 0.01 -13.68 2.15
CA ALA A 187 1.04 -12.74 1.78
C ALA A 187 2.24 -12.77 2.76
N GLN A 188 1.99 -12.91 4.07
CA GLN A 188 3.05 -13.00 5.09
C GLN A 188 3.93 -14.25 4.91
N HIS A 189 3.35 -15.36 4.49
CA HIS A 189 4.11 -16.58 4.20
C HIS A 189 4.87 -16.47 2.87
N CYS A 190 4.30 -15.78 1.88
CA CYS A 190 4.99 -15.47 0.62
C CYS A 190 6.20 -14.54 0.83
N GLU A 191 6.15 -13.65 1.82
CA GLU A 191 7.27 -12.77 2.18
C GLU A 191 8.48 -13.58 2.69
N VAL A 192 8.24 -14.58 3.55
CA VAL A 192 9.31 -15.40 4.16
C VAL A 192 10.16 -16.14 3.13
N ILE A 193 9.55 -16.47 1.99
CA ILE A 193 10.19 -17.20 0.89
C ILE A 193 10.68 -16.26 -0.23
N SER A 194 10.40 -14.94 -0.14
CA SER A 194 10.79 -13.99 -1.18
C SER A 194 12.32 -13.76 -1.17
N PHE A 195 12.93 -13.93 -2.34
CA PHE A 195 14.35 -13.64 -2.59
C PHE A 195 14.52 -12.18 -3.09
N GLU A 196 15.77 -11.73 -3.24
CA GLU A 196 16.16 -10.38 -3.69
C GLU A 196 15.42 -9.87 -4.96
N TYR A 197 14.88 -10.79 -5.78
CA TYR A 197 14.22 -10.51 -7.06
C TYR A 197 12.68 -10.53 -7.02
N ILE A 198 12.07 -10.86 -5.87
CA ILE A 198 10.61 -10.87 -5.69
C ILE A 198 10.23 -9.73 -4.73
N ALA A 199 9.44 -8.78 -5.23
CA ALA A 199 8.86 -7.71 -4.42
C ALA A 199 7.40 -8.05 -4.09
N LEU A 200 7.09 -8.26 -2.81
CA LEU A 200 5.71 -8.48 -2.37
C LEU A 200 4.98 -7.14 -2.24
N CYS A 201 3.77 -7.07 -2.81
CA CYS A 201 2.87 -5.93 -2.69
C CYS A 201 1.60 -6.35 -1.95
N PHE A 202 1.39 -5.79 -0.77
CA PHE A 202 0.19 -6.06 0.02
C PHE A 202 -1.00 -5.27 -0.53
N VAL A 203 -2.12 -5.96 -0.80
CA VAL A 203 -3.36 -5.31 -1.28
C VAL A 203 -4.00 -4.42 -0.22
N ASN A 204 -3.64 -4.57 1.06
CA ASN A 204 -4.05 -3.63 2.12
C ASN A 204 -3.42 -2.22 1.97
N GLU A 205 -2.65 -1.98 0.92
CA GLU A 205 -2.02 -0.69 0.61
C GLU A 205 -2.50 -0.04 -0.71
N ILE A 206 -3.55 -0.57 -1.36
CA ILE A 206 -4.20 0.04 -2.55
C ILE A 206 -5.62 0.47 -2.21
#